data_AF-A0A2E7TGV5-F1
#
_entry.id   AF-A0A2E7TGV5-F1
#
_cell.length_a   1.000
_cell.length_b   1.000
_cell.length_c   1.000
_cell.angle_alpha   90.00
_cell.angle_beta   90.00
_cell.angle_gamma   90.00
#
_symmetry.space_group_name_H-M   'P 1'
#
loop_
_entity.id
_entity.type
_entity.pdbx_description
1 polymer ?
#
loop_
_entity_poly.entity_id
_entity_poly.type
_entity_poly.pdbx_seq_one_letter_code
_entity_poly.pdbx_strand_id
1 'polypeptide(L)' 'MKLKWLSFSIIGLLLFGFGLSLFGEAIILKYKNEPFFWYGTLALVVINSGLCFFGNAIIFKIKLDRSESD' A
#
# COMPACT_ATOMS: atom_id res chain seq x y z
N MET A 1 -8.74 14.43 16.53
CA MET A 1 -8.59 14.36 15.05
C MET A 1 -8.49 12.91 14.57
N LYS A 2 -9.57 12.12 14.68
CA LYS A 2 -9.55 10.67 14.37
C LYS A 2 -9.61 10.36 12.86
N LEU A 3 -10.14 11.30 12.05
CA LEU A 3 -10.33 11.14 10.61
C LEU A 3 -9.03 11.16 9.78
N LYS A 4 -8.04 11.97 10.20
CA LYS A 4 -6.76 12.11 9.49
C LYS A 4 -5.98 10.79 9.45
N TRP A 5 -6.09 10.01 10.51
CA TRP A 5 -5.44 8.72 10.60
C TRP A 5 -6.12 7.65 9.74
N LEU A 6 -7.45 7.62 9.80
CA LEU A 6 -8.26 6.67 9.05
C LEU A 6 -8.04 6.88 7.54
N SER A 7 -7.99 8.13 7.09
CA SER A 7 -7.65 8.48 5.70
C SER A 7 -6.26 8.00 5.29
N PHE A 8 -5.25 8.14 6.16
CA PHE A 8 -3.89 7.67 5.89
C PHE A 8 -3.81 6.13 5.75
N SER A 9 -4.56 5.41 6.59
CA SER A 9 -4.65 3.95 6.54
C SER A 9 -5.41 3.50 5.28
N ILE A 10 -6.49 4.18 4.91
CA ILE A 10 -7.24 3.94 3.67
C ILE A 10 -6.36 4.17 2.43
N ILE A 11 -5.56 5.24 2.42
CA ILE A 11 -4.63 5.57 1.32
C ILE A 11 -3.57 4.46 1.18
N GLY A 12 -2.98 4.00 2.30
CA GLY A 12 -1.97 2.96 2.28
C GLY A 12 -2.51 1.63 1.76
N LEU A 13 -3.73 1.26 2.18
CA LEU A 13 -4.40 0.04 1.72
C LEU A 13 -4.80 0.11 0.24
N LEU A 14 -5.27 1.28 -0.23
CA LEU A 14 -5.55 1.53 -1.65
C LEU A 14 -4.30 1.43 -2.52
N LEU A 15 -3.17 2.02 -2.08
CA LEU A 15 -1.88 1.92 -2.77
C LEU A 15 -1.39 0.47 -2.82
N PHE A 16 -1.55 -0.28 -1.73
CA PHE A 16 -1.24 -1.70 -1.70
C PHE A 16 -2.10 -2.51 -2.69
N GLY A 17 -3.41 -2.31 -2.68
CA GLY A 17 -4.33 -2.95 -3.62
C GLY A 17 -4.05 -2.60 -5.08
N PHE A 18 -3.73 -1.33 -5.36
CA PHE A 18 -3.31 -0.87 -6.68
C PHE A 18 -2.01 -1.54 -7.14
N GLY A 19 -1.03 -1.67 -6.24
CA GLY A 19 0.19 -2.42 -6.48
C GLY A 19 -0.05 -3.90 -6.80
N LEU A 20 -1.00 -4.56 -6.10
CA LEU A 20 -1.42 -5.93 -6.42
C LEU A 20 -2.09 -6.03 -7.80
N SER A 21 -2.86 -5.03 -8.20
CA SER A 21 -3.50 -5.00 -9.52
C SER A 21 -2.45 -4.88 -10.64
N LEU A 22 -1.45 -4.01 -10.46
CA LEU A 22 -0.29 -3.91 -11.37
C LEU A 22 0.53 -5.21 -11.40
N PHE A 23 0.66 -5.88 -10.26
CA PHE A 23 1.32 -7.19 -10.19
C PHE A 23 0.54 -8.25 -10.99
N GLY A 24 -0.80 -8.24 -10.92
CA GLY A 24 -1.67 -9.10 -11.72
C GLY A 24 -1.48 -8.88 -13.23
N GLU A 25 -1.46 -7.62 -13.67
CA GLU A 25 -1.16 -7.27 -15.06
C GLU A 25 0.23 -7.76 -15.49
N ALA A 26 1.24 -7.65 -14.63
CA ALA A 26 2.57 -8.20 -14.90
C ALA A 26 2.54 -9.73 -15.10
N ILE A 27 1.75 -10.46 -14.32
CA ILE A 27 1.58 -11.91 -14.49
C ILE A 27 0.91 -12.23 -15.84
N ILE A 28 -0.10 -11.46 -16.24
CA ILE A 28 -0.78 -11.64 -17.52
C ILE A 28 0.17 -11.36 -18.69
N LEU A 29 0.95 -10.27 -18.61
CA LEU A 29 1.99 -9.93 -19.60
C LEU A 29 3.06 -11.02 -19.69
N LYS A 30 3.46 -11.61 -18.56
CA LYS A 30 4.37 -12.77 -18.52
C LYS A 30 3.79 -13.95 -19.28
N TYR A 31 2.49 -14.20 -19.12
CA TYR A 31 1.80 -15.28 -19.83
C TYR A 31 1.71 -15.01 -21.35
N LYS A 32 1.66 -13.74 -21.75
CA LYS A 32 1.64 -13.30 -23.15
C LYS A 32 3.02 -13.21 -23.82
N ASN A 33 4.11 -13.63 -23.15
CA ASN A 33 5.51 -13.47 -23.60
C ASN A 33 5.93 -12.00 -23.85
N GLU A 34 5.27 -11.04 -23.20
CA GLU A 34 5.63 -9.63 -23.23
C GLU A 34 6.58 -9.27 -22.05
N PRO A 35 7.35 -8.17 -22.14
CA PRO A 35 8.30 -7.78 -21.09
C PRO A 35 7.59 -7.35 -19.79
N PHE A 36 7.33 -8.33 -18.94
CA PHE A 36 6.66 -8.18 -17.64
C PHE A 36 7.56 -7.63 -16.53
N PHE A 37 8.88 -7.65 -16.74
CA PHE A 37 9.86 -7.32 -15.68
C PHE A 37 9.66 -5.91 -15.14
N TRP A 38 9.44 -4.92 -16.02
CA TRP A 38 9.19 -3.54 -15.63
C TRP A 38 7.90 -3.37 -14.83
N TYR A 39 6.80 -3.98 -15.27
CA TYR A 39 5.52 -3.92 -14.56
C TYR A 39 5.59 -4.64 -13.21
N GLY A 40 6.27 -5.78 -13.14
CA GLY A 40 6.48 -6.51 -11.88
C GLY A 40 7.34 -5.74 -10.88
N THR A 41 8.45 -5.15 -11.33
CA THR A 41 9.31 -4.31 -10.47
C THR A 41 8.57 -3.06 -9.99
N LEU A 42 7.84 -2.39 -10.88
CA LEU A 42 7.02 -1.24 -10.52
C LEU A 42 5.97 -1.61 -9.46
N ALA A 43 5.28 -2.75 -9.65
CA ALA A 43 4.31 -3.26 -8.70
C ALA A 43 4.93 -3.53 -7.32
N LEU A 44 6.11 -4.15 -7.27
CA LEU A 44 6.86 -4.38 -6.02
C LEU A 44 7.19 -3.07 -5.29
N VAL A 45 7.65 -2.04 -6.01
CA VAL A 45 7.95 -0.72 -5.43
C VAL A 45 6.69 -0.07 -4.86
N VAL A 46 5.58 -0.13 -5.60
CA VAL A 46 4.28 0.41 -5.19
C VAL A 46 3.74 -0.32 -3.96
N ILE A 47 3.79 -1.65 -3.95
CA ILE A 47 3.37 -2.49 -2.81
C ILE A 47 4.18 -2.16 -1.57
N ASN A 48 5.52 -2.12 -1.70
CA ASN A 48 6.41 -1.88 -0.57
C ASN A 48 6.21 -0.46 0.00
N SER A 49 6.05 0.53 -0.87
CA SER A 49 5.73 1.91 -0.48
C SER A 49 4.35 1.99 0.20
N GLY A 50 3.33 1.33 -0.35
CA GLY A 50 1.99 1.27 0.23
C GLY A 50 1.97 0.66 1.63
N LEU A 51 2.73 -0.41 1.85
CA LEU A 51 2.92 -1.06 3.16
C LEU A 51 3.59 -0.13 4.18
N CYS A 52 4.63 0.62 3.78
CA CYS A 52 5.27 1.60 4.66
C CYS A 52 4.29 2.72 5.06
N PHE A 53 3.53 3.25 4.11
CA PHE A 53 2.50 4.26 4.39
C PHE A 53 1.42 3.71 5.31
N PHE A 54 0.93 2.49 5.04
CA PHE A 54 -0.06 1.82 5.86
C PHE A 54 0.44 1.56 7.29
N GLY A 55 1.68 1.09 7.47
CA GLY A 55 2.26 0.83 8.79
C GLY A 55 2.45 2.10 9.62
N ASN A 56 2.93 3.19 9.01
CA ASN A 56 3.07 4.48 9.69
C ASN A 56 1.69 5.08 10.03
N ALA A 57 0.76 4.91 9.10
CA ALA A 57 -0.66 5.12 9.29
C ALA A 57 -1.32 4.08 10.19
N ILE A 58 -0.62 3.13 10.81
CA ILE A 58 -1.17 2.31 11.89
C ILE A 58 -0.63 2.82 13.24
N ILE A 59 0.67 3.03 13.28
CA ILE A 59 1.39 3.51 14.45
C ILE A 59 0.81 4.85 14.96
N PHE A 60 0.40 5.74 14.05
CA PHE A 60 -0.13 7.04 14.43
C PHE A 60 -1.50 6.99 15.17
N LYS A 61 -2.38 5.99 14.98
CA LYS A 61 -3.64 5.84 15.76
C LYS A 61 -3.21 5.36 17.08
N ILE A 62 -2.38 4.32 17.09
CA ILE A 62 -2.04 3.63 18.33
C ILE A 62 -1.45 4.66 19.28
N LYS A 63 -0.62 5.59 18.78
CA LYS A 63 -0.15 6.76 19.53
C LYS A 63 -1.26 7.72 19.95
N LEU A 64 -2.16 8.09 19.03
CA LEU A 64 -3.26 9.03 19.30
C LEU A 64 -4.29 8.48 20.33
N ASP A 65 -4.61 7.20 20.22
CA ASP A 65 -5.52 6.46 21.09
C ASP A 65 -4.93 6.30 22.48
N ARG A 66 -3.60 6.06 22.56
CA ARG A 66 -2.88 5.96 23.82
C ARG A 66 -2.75 7.30 24.55
N SER A 67 -2.66 8.42 23.83
CA SER A 67 -2.66 9.77 24.43
C SER A 67 -4.02 10.27 24.91
N GLU A 68 -5.12 9.57 24.58
CA GLU A 68 -6.47 9.92 25.04
C GLU A 68 -6.85 9.16 26.33
N SER A 69 -5.96 8.30 26.85
CA SER A 69 -6.16 7.51 28.08
C SER A 69 -5.36 8.02 29.30
N ASP A 70 -4.64 9.13 29.16
CA ASP A 70 -3.95 9.87 30.24
C ASP A 70 -4.66 11.21 30.49
#